data_AF-A0A2U9S1C7-F1
#
_entry.id   AF-A0A2U9S1C7-F1
#
_cell.length_a   1.000
_cell.length_b   1.000
_cell.length_c   1.000
_cell.angle_alpha   90.00
_cell.angle_beta   90.00
_cell.angle_gamma   90.00
#
_symmetry.space_group_name_H-M   'P 1'
#
loop_
_entity.id
_entity.type
_entity.pdbx_description
1 polymer ?
#
loop_
_entity_poly.entity_id
_entity_poly.type
_entity_poly.pdbx_seq_one_letter_code
_entity_poly.pdbx_strand_id
1 'polypeptide(L)'
;MDSDGGTDDPPPAPPLPAPEEEHRLTAEELAFLLRDPAAREREAERAARSNRNRTERRGADPAYAERLRAGDRERQRRRRLRESIGRPEPPLSPAVPLPDLSEDEAVRLLTCHLERSTDAQAIQLRRRPERIRLYAEAFAVYRTLSAGGERPTRGALAALLKSRFGRSVTPSQVQKLRDHVEAFAAPGGPWAPGVTATPAPVRTKDAAKADTDSHASRRESR
;
A
#
# COMPACT_ATOMS: atom_id res chain seq x y z
N MET A 1 61.94 -73.25 -8.84
CA MET A 1 61.34 -73.13 -10.18
C MET A 1 59.85 -73.02 -9.98
N ASP A 2 59.39 -71.77 -9.90
CA ASP A 2 58.35 -71.19 -10.75
C ASP A 2 57.16 -72.09 -11.11
N SER A 3 55.96 -71.70 -10.68
CA SER A 3 55.06 -70.97 -11.59
C SER A 3 53.77 -70.55 -10.90
N ASP A 4 53.38 -69.33 -11.26
CA ASP A 4 52.16 -68.62 -10.98
C ASP A 4 50.87 -69.44 -11.06
N GLY A 5 49.92 -69.07 -10.21
CA GLY A 5 48.54 -69.51 -10.27
C GLY A 5 47.61 -68.53 -9.56
N GLY A 6 47.81 -67.22 -9.78
CA GLY A 6 46.82 -66.21 -9.42
C GLY A 6 45.51 -66.55 -10.14
N THR A 7 44.49 -66.92 -9.37
CA THR A 7 43.12 -67.00 -9.84
C THR A 7 42.38 -65.84 -9.20
N ASP A 8 42.23 -64.78 -10.00
CA ASP A 8 41.33 -63.65 -9.74
C ASP A 8 39.91 -64.19 -9.57
N ASP A 9 39.42 -64.21 -8.33
CA ASP A 9 37.98 -64.29 -8.11
C ASP A 9 37.36 -62.98 -8.62
N PRO A 10 36.40 -63.02 -9.57
CA PRO A 10 35.73 -61.81 -10.01
C PRO A 10 34.94 -61.24 -8.83
N PRO A 11 34.91 -59.90 -8.66
CA PRO A 11 34.12 -59.30 -7.60
C PRO A 11 32.64 -59.68 -7.76
N PRO A 12 31.92 -59.92 -6.64
CA PRO A 12 30.51 -60.26 -6.71
C PRO A 12 29.76 -59.17 -7.48
N ALA A 13 28.91 -59.59 -8.42
CA ALA A 13 28.09 -58.68 -9.20
C ALA A 13 27.32 -57.73 -8.25
N PRO A 14 27.23 -56.43 -8.56
CA PRO A 14 26.43 -55.51 -7.76
C PRO A 14 24.98 -56.02 -7.70
N PRO A 15 24.29 -55.88 -6.56
CA PRO A 15 22.89 -56.27 -6.47
C PRO A 15 22.11 -55.50 -7.54
N LEU A 16 21.32 -56.24 -8.33
CA LEU A 16 20.40 -55.63 -9.29
C LEU A 16 19.58 -54.56 -8.56
N PRO A 17 19.44 -53.34 -9.11
CA PRO A 17 18.59 -52.32 -8.52
C PRO A 17 17.18 -52.91 -8.38
N ALA A 18 16.61 -52.83 -7.18
CA ALA A 18 15.23 -53.23 -6.93
C ALA A 18 14.33 -52.56 -7.98
N PRO A 19 13.35 -53.26 -8.57
CA PRO A 19 12.50 -52.68 -9.59
C PRO A 19 11.86 -51.42 -9.02
N GLU A 20 12.12 -50.31 -9.71
CA GLU A 20 11.71 -48.95 -9.43
C GLU A 20 10.28 -48.91 -8.86
N GLU A 21 10.16 -48.53 -7.57
CA GLU A 21 8.87 -48.15 -6.98
C GLU A 21 8.36 -46.81 -7.54
N GLU A 22 9.06 -46.22 -8.52
CA GLU A 22 8.78 -44.92 -9.13
C GLU A 22 7.49 -44.90 -9.98
N HIS A 23 6.84 -46.05 -10.18
CA HIS A 23 5.59 -46.17 -10.95
C HIS A 23 4.45 -46.88 -10.22
N ARG A 24 4.52 -47.01 -8.88
CA ARG A 24 3.36 -47.48 -8.11
C ARG A 24 2.40 -46.31 -7.88
N LEU A 25 1.32 -46.29 -8.65
CA LEU A 25 0.21 -45.35 -8.45
C LEU A 25 -0.22 -45.37 -6.98
N THR A 26 -0.31 -44.19 -6.37
CA THR A 26 -0.78 -44.05 -4.99
C THR A 26 -2.24 -44.50 -4.88
N ALA A 27 -2.69 -44.90 -3.69
CA ALA A 27 -4.09 -45.31 -3.48
C ALA A 27 -5.10 -44.21 -3.89
N GLU A 28 -4.72 -42.94 -3.74
CA GLU A 28 -5.53 -41.79 -4.15
C GLU A 28 -5.57 -41.63 -5.68
N GLU A 29 -4.46 -41.88 -6.39
CA GLU A 29 -4.40 -41.86 -7.85
C GLU A 29 -5.12 -43.06 -8.49
N LEU A 30 -5.02 -44.24 -7.88
CA LEU A 30 -5.81 -45.41 -8.27
C LEU A 30 -7.30 -45.17 -8.05
N ALA A 31 -7.67 -44.58 -6.90
CA ALA A 31 -9.05 -44.20 -6.64
C ALA A 31 -9.56 -43.13 -7.61
N PHE A 32 -8.69 -42.24 -8.10
CA PHE A 32 -9.00 -41.24 -9.12
C PHE A 32 -9.18 -41.87 -10.51
N LEU A 33 -8.28 -42.75 -10.93
CA LEU A 33 -8.30 -43.43 -12.24
C LEU A 33 -9.43 -44.47 -12.35
N LEU A 34 -9.78 -45.14 -11.25
CA LEU A 34 -10.85 -46.13 -11.18
C LEU A 34 -12.21 -45.51 -10.84
N ARG A 35 -12.30 -44.17 -10.66
CA ARG A 35 -13.57 -43.52 -10.33
C ARG A 35 -14.48 -43.47 -11.55
N ASP A 36 -15.70 -43.96 -11.38
CA ASP A 36 -16.75 -43.88 -12.38
C ASP A 36 -17.05 -42.40 -12.75
N PRO A 37 -16.84 -41.98 -14.01
CA PRO A 37 -17.14 -40.61 -14.45
C PRO A 37 -18.62 -40.25 -14.22
N ALA A 38 -19.54 -41.20 -14.34
CA ALA A 38 -20.95 -40.97 -14.07
C ALA A 38 -21.23 -40.74 -12.57
N ALA A 39 -20.41 -41.28 -11.66
CA ALA A 39 -20.50 -40.96 -10.23
C ALA A 39 -20.02 -39.53 -9.95
N ARG A 40 -18.97 -39.07 -10.64
CA ARG A 40 -18.45 -37.70 -10.54
C ARG A 40 -19.47 -36.67 -11.02
N GLU A 41 -20.13 -36.94 -12.15
CA GLU A 41 -21.19 -36.06 -12.67
C GLU A 41 -22.37 -35.98 -11.69
N ARG A 42 -22.84 -37.12 -11.16
CA ARG A 42 -23.90 -37.16 -10.14
C ARG A 42 -23.52 -36.41 -8.86
N GLU A 43 -22.26 -36.45 -8.43
CA GLU A 43 -21.76 -35.66 -7.30
C GLU A 43 -21.71 -34.17 -7.63
N ALA A 44 -21.20 -33.80 -8.80
CA ALA A 44 -21.12 -32.43 -9.27
C ALA A 44 -22.53 -31.81 -9.39
N GLU A 45 -23.50 -32.55 -9.91
CA GLU A 45 -24.90 -32.13 -9.99
C GLU A 45 -25.54 -31.96 -8.62
N ARG A 46 -25.27 -32.88 -7.67
CA ARG A 46 -25.72 -32.74 -6.27
C ARG A 46 -25.11 -31.49 -5.63
N ALA A 47 -23.82 -31.25 -5.83
CA ALA A 47 -23.13 -30.06 -5.33
C ALA A 47 -23.68 -28.78 -5.98
N ALA A 48 -23.92 -28.79 -7.29
CA ALA A 48 -24.50 -27.66 -8.03
C ALA A 48 -25.93 -27.34 -7.56
N ARG A 49 -26.76 -28.36 -7.31
CA ARG A 49 -28.10 -28.18 -6.72
C ARG A 49 -28.02 -27.60 -5.31
N SER A 50 -27.14 -28.15 -4.46
CA SER A 50 -26.92 -27.64 -3.11
C SER A 50 -26.45 -26.18 -3.09
N ASN A 51 -25.52 -25.82 -3.99
CA ASN A 51 -25.03 -24.45 -4.13
C ASN A 51 -26.11 -23.48 -4.62
N ARG A 52 -26.96 -23.89 -5.57
CA ARG A 52 -28.12 -23.11 -6.00
C ARG A 52 -29.07 -22.84 -4.84
N ASN A 53 -29.52 -23.89 -4.15
CA ASN A 53 -30.40 -23.77 -2.98
C ASN A 53 -29.80 -22.89 -1.88
N ARG A 54 -28.49 -23.00 -1.64
CA ARG A 54 -27.78 -22.17 -0.65
C ARG A 54 -27.74 -20.70 -1.06
N THR A 55 -27.59 -20.41 -2.34
CA THR A 55 -27.54 -19.05 -2.89
C THR A 55 -28.93 -18.42 -2.87
N GLU A 56 -29.96 -19.17 -3.26
CA GLU A 56 -31.36 -18.75 -3.18
C GLU A 56 -31.76 -18.45 -1.73
N ARG A 57 -31.39 -19.32 -0.78
CA ARG A 57 -31.65 -19.10 0.65
C ARG A 57 -30.92 -17.87 1.20
N ARG A 58 -29.74 -17.53 0.69
CA ARG A 58 -29.05 -16.27 1.06
C ARG A 58 -29.78 -15.03 0.55
N GLY A 59 -30.42 -15.12 -0.63
CA GLY A 59 -31.23 -14.04 -1.18
C GLY A 59 -32.57 -13.88 -0.47
N ALA A 60 -33.21 -15.00 -0.12
CA ALA A 60 -34.55 -15.02 0.48
C ALA A 60 -34.56 -14.78 2.00
N ASP A 61 -33.52 -15.19 2.74
CA ASP A 61 -33.44 -15.07 4.20
C ASP A 61 -32.28 -14.14 4.63
N PRO A 62 -32.56 -12.86 4.97
CA PRO A 62 -31.53 -11.92 5.39
C PRO A 62 -30.86 -12.33 6.71
N ALA A 63 -31.59 -12.97 7.64
CA ALA A 63 -31.04 -13.44 8.91
C ALA A 63 -30.05 -14.60 8.69
N TYR A 64 -30.33 -15.49 7.74
CA TYR A 64 -29.38 -16.53 7.31
C TYR A 64 -28.11 -15.94 6.69
N ALA A 65 -28.24 -14.93 5.84
CA ALA A 65 -27.10 -14.25 5.25
C ALA A 65 -26.22 -13.56 6.31
N GLU A 66 -26.82 -12.89 7.30
CA GLU A 66 -26.08 -12.28 8.41
C GLU A 66 -25.33 -13.29 9.27
N ARG A 67 -25.96 -14.44 9.59
CA ARG A 67 -25.30 -15.54 10.32
C ARG A 67 -24.05 -16.04 9.58
N LEU A 68 -24.12 -16.16 8.24
CA LEU A 68 -22.95 -16.55 7.44
C LEU A 68 -21.84 -15.50 7.49
N ARG A 69 -22.18 -14.21 7.29
CA ARG A 69 -21.20 -13.11 7.38
C ARG A 69 -20.56 -13.02 8.77
N ALA A 70 -21.31 -13.28 9.83
CA ALA A 70 -20.79 -13.30 11.20
C ALA A 70 -19.80 -14.48 11.38
N GLY A 71 -20.16 -15.67 10.90
CA GLY A 71 -19.26 -16.83 10.94
C GLY A 71 -17.97 -16.63 10.14
N ASP A 72 -18.04 -15.96 8.98
CA ASP A 72 -16.85 -15.59 8.19
C ASP A 72 -15.96 -14.59 8.94
N ARG A 73 -16.54 -13.55 9.55
CA ARG A 73 -15.80 -12.58 10.36
C ARG A 73 -15.06 -13.25 11.51
N GLU A 74 -15.71 -14.19 12.19
CA GLU A 74 -15.08 -14.94 13.30
C GLU A 74 -13.94 -15.84 12.81
N ARG A 75 -14.12 -16.54 11.67
CA ARG A 75 -13.03 -17.31 11.04
C ARG A 75 -11.83 -16.43 10.71
N GLN A 76 -12.06 -15.27 10.11
CA GLN A 76 -11.00 -14.31 9.79
C GLN A 76 -10.30 -13.79 11.06
N ARG A 77 -11.06 -13.50 12.12
CA ARG A 77 -10.51 -13.07 13.42
C ARG A 77 -9.58 -14.13 14.01
N ARG A 78 -10.01 -15.39 14.04
CA ARG A 78 -9.19 -16.51 14.53
C ARG A 78 -7.92 -16.72 13.70
N ARG A 79 -8.04 -16.61 12.37
CA ARG A 79 -6.88 -16.70 11.47
C ARG A 79 -5.86 -15.59 11.76
N ARG A 80 -6.30 -14.33 11.85
CA ARG A 80 -5.42 -13.20 12.21
C ARG A 80 -4.76 -13.36 13.57
N LEU A 81 -5.52 -13.85 14.56
CA LEU A 81 -4.98 -14.13 15.90
C LEU A 81 -3.85 -15.17 15.81
N ARG A 82 -4.07 -16.29 15.10
CA ARG A 82 -3.03 -17.31 14.87
C ARG A 82 -1.82 -16.75 14.14
N GLU A 83 -2.03 -15.94 13.10
CA GLU A 83 -0.95 -15.30 12.35
C GLU A 83 -0.16 -14.26 13.17
N SER A 84 -0.77 -13.69 14.22
CA SER A 84 -0.10 -12.76 15.14
C SER A 84 0.68 -13.44 16.27
N ILE A 85 0.36 -14.68 16.63
CA ILE A 85 1.07 -15.40 17.70
C ILE A 85 2.50 -15.70 17.22
N GLY A 86 3.50 -15.23 17.98
CA GLY A 86 4.92 -15.44 17.68
C GLY A 86 5.53 -14.46 16.68
N ARG A 87 4.76 -13.50 16.14
CA ARG A 87 5.34 -12.37 15.40
C ARG A 87 5.77 -11.28 16.39
N PRO A 88 7.03 -10.82 16.35
CA PRO A 88 7.43 -9.66 17.14
C PRO A 88 6.56 -8.46 16.74
N GLU A 89 6.19 -7.64 17.73
CA GLU A 89 5.45 -6.41 17.49
C GLU A 89 6.26 -5.55 16.51
N PRO A 90 5.67 -5.11 15.38
CA PRO A 90 6.41 -4.30 14.42
C PRO A 90 6.88 -3.02 15.12
N PRO A 91 8.13 -2.59 14.92
CA PRO A 91 8.65 -1.39 15.57
C PRO A 91 7.77 -0.20 15.22
N LEU A 92 7.43 0.61 16.23
CA LEU A 92 6.70 1.85 16.04
C LEU A 92 7.49 2.72 15.06
N SER A 93 6.87 3.06 13.93
CA SER A 93 7.51 3.96 12.97
C SER A 93 7.72 5.31 13.64
N PRO A 94 8.91 5.92 13.55
CA PRO A 94 9.15 7.24 14.11
C PRO A 94 8.26 8.28 13.41
N ALA A 95 7.92 9.35 14.12
CA ALA A 95 7.21 10.46 13.49
C ALA A 95 8.11 11.19 12.48
N VAL A 96 7.52 11.59 11.34
CA VAL A 96 8.16 12.56 10.44
C VAL A 96 8.29 13.91 11.16
N PRO A 97 9.48 14.54 11.16
CA PRO A 97 9.66 15.86 11.76
C PRO A 97 8.91 16.91 10.93
N LEU A 98 8.06 17.69 11.59
CA LEU A 98 7.31 18.78 10.98
C LEU A 98 7.87 20.14 11.45
N PRO A 99 7.91 21.16 10.58
CA PRO A 99 8.32 22.51 10.95
C PRO A 99 7.33 23.14 11.94
N ASP A 100 7.80 24.09 12.75
CA ASP A 100 6.95 24.88 13.63
C ASP A 100 6.27 25.98 12.82
N LEU A 101 5.13 25.63 12.22
CA LEU A 101 4.28 26.53 11.46
C LEU A 101 2.92 26.70 12.14
N SER A 102 2.38 27.91 12.04
CA SER A 102 0.97 28.14 12.31
C SER A 102 0.08 27.45 11.25
N GLU A 103 -1.20 27.27 11.56
CA GLU A 103 -2.17 26.69 10.62
C GLU A 103 -2.26 27.52 9.32
N ASP A 104 -2.33 28.85 9.44
CA ASP A 104 -2.42 29.74 8.29
C ASP A 104 -1.16 29.69 7.41
N GLU A 105 0.02 29.53 8.00
CA GLU A 105 1.26 29.33 7.27
C GLU A 105 1.28 27.97 6.56
N ALA A 106 0.81 26.91 7.23
CA ALA A 106 0.69 25.60 6.63
C ALA A 106 -0.25 25.62 5.41
N VAL A 107 -1.38 26.34 5.50
CA VAL A 107 -2.30 26.58 4.37
C VAL A 107 -1.60 27.34 3.25
N ARG A 108 -0.91 28.44 3.57
CA ARG A 108 -0.20 29.26 2.58
C ARG A 108 0.85 28.46 1.82
N LEU A 109 1.72 27.74 2.53
CA LEU A 109 2.77 26.93 1.90
C LEU A 109 2.20 25.81 1.05
N LEU A 110 1.16 25.13 1.54
CA LEU A 110 0.46 24.10 0.76
C LEU A 110 -0.16 24.71 -0.50
N THR A 111 -0.82 25.86 -0.40
CA THR A 111 -1.44 26.53 -1.55
C THR A 111 -0.39 26.94 -2.58
N CYS A 112 0.70 27.59 -2.17
CA CYS A 112 1.80 27.97 -3.06
C CYS A 112 2.48 26.75 -3.71
N HIS A 113 2.64 25.64 -2.97
CA HIS A 113 3.18 24.41 -3.54
C HIS A 113 2.22 23.82 -4.57
N LEU A 114 0.93 23.78 -4.26
CA LEU A 114 -0.08 23.27 -5.19
C LEU A 114 -0.12 24.11 -6.46
N GLU A 115 0.00 25.44 -6.38
CA GLU A 115 0.06 26.36 -7.53
C GLU A 115 1.23 26.08 -8.49
N ARG A 116 2.36 25.60 -7.94
CA ARG A 116 3.55 25.26 -8.72
C ARG A 116 3.52 23.84 -9.31
N SER A 117 2.79 22.91 -8.69
CA SER A 117 2.67 21.53 -9.18
C SER A 117 1.70 21.41 -10.35
N THR A 118 2.12 20.75 -11.44
CA THR A 118 1.29 20.47 -12.62
C THR A 118 0.45 19.20 -12.50
N ASP A 119 0.49 18.51 -11.35
CA ASP A 119 -0.18 17.23 -11.16
C ASP A 119 -1.70 17.36 -11.22
N ALA A 120 -2.37 16.36 -11.80
CA ALA A 120 -3.83 16.31 -11.87
C ALA A 120 -4.47 16.39 -10.47
N GLN A 121 -3.85 15.75 -9.47
CA GLN A 121 -4.29 15.82 -8.08
C GLN A 121 -4.13 17.23 -7.49
N ALA A 122 -3.03 17.92 -7.80
CA ALA A 122 -2.81 19.29 -7.35
C ALA A 122 -3.86 20.23 -7.93
N ILE A 123 -4.15 20.12 -9.23
CA ILE A 123 -5.20 20.89 -9.91
C ILE A 123 -6.58 20.66 -9.26
N GLN A 124 -6.91 19.41 -8.94
CA GLN A 124 -8.16 19.10 -8.24
C GLN A 124 -8.22 19.68 -6.83
N LEU A 125 -7.10 19.66 -6.11
CA LEU A 125 -7.04 20.13 -4.73
C LEU A 125 -7.12 21.66 -4.64
N ARG A 126 -6.52 22.39 -5.60
CA ARG A 126 -6.65 23.86 -5.70
C ARG A 126 -8.11 24.33 -5.76
N ARG A 127 -8.99 23.54 -6.38
CA ARG A 127 -10.44 23.85 -6.49
C ARG A 127 -11.21 23.58 -5.19
N ARG A 128 -10.56 23.09 -4.13
CA ARG A 128 -11.19 22.64 -2.88
C ARG A 128 -10.49 23.25 -1.66
N PRO A 129 -10.70 24.55 -1.37
CA PRO A 129 -10.03 25.24 -0.27
C PRO A 129 -10.31 24.61 1.10
N GLU A 130 -11.53 24.11 1.32
CA GLU A 130 -11.89 23.39 2.56
C GLU A 130 -11.04 22.14 2.80
N ARG A 131 -10.59 21.49 1.72
CA ARG A 131 -9.76 20.29 1.82
C ARG A 131 -8.30 20.64 2.13
N ILE A 132 -7.84 21.79 1.65
CA ILE A 132 -6.53 22.37 1.99
C ILE A 132 -6.50 22.73 3.49
N ARG A 133 -7.55 23.38 3.99
CA ARG A 133 -7.72 23.66 5.43
C ARG A 133 -7.70 22.39 6.26
N LEU A 134 -8.45 21.37 5.87
CA LEU A 134 -8.43 20.08 6.58
C LEU A 134 -7.03 19.44 6.66
N TYR A 135 -6.21 19.57 5.61
CA TYR A 135 -4.83 19.10 5.65
C TYR A 135 -3.96 19.93 6.62
N ALA A 136 -4.14 21.25 6.67
CA ALA A 136 -3.44 22.12 7.62
C ALA A 136 -3.87 21.89 9.08
N GLU A 137 -5.17 21.71 9.33
CA GLU A 137 -5.71 21.28 10.63
C GLU A 137 -5.06 19.94 11.05
N ALA A 138 -5.01 18.96 10.14
CA ALA A 138 -4.38 17.67 10.38
C ALA A 138 -2.87 17.77 10.62
N PHE A 139 -2.16 18.68 9.93
CA PHE A 139 -0.76 18.99 10.17
C PHE A 139 -0.54 19.50 11.59
N ALA A 140 -1.34 20.47 12.06
CA ALA A 140 -1.23 21.03 13.40
C ALA A 140 -1.50 19.98 14.49
N VAL A 141 -2.50 19.12 14.28
CA VAL A 141 -2.79 17.99 15.17
C VAL A 141 -1.63 17.00 15.18
N TYR A 142 -1.14 16.60 14.00
CA TYR A 142 -0.06 15.63 13.88
C TYR A 142 1.17 16.12 14.65
N ARG A 143 1.59 17.37 14.43
CA ARG A 143 2.75 17.99 15.10
C ARG A 143 2.61 17.96 16.63
N THR A 144 1.42 18.29 17.12
CA THR A 144 1.11 18.30 18.55
C THR A 144 1.26 16.90 19.16
N LEU A 145 0.73 15.88 18.47
CA LEU A 145 0.78 14.49 18.91
C LEU A 145 2.18 13.86 18.76
N SER A 146 2.96 14.33 17.79
CA SER A 146 4.31 13.83 17.51
C SER A 146 5.42 14.52 18.32
N ALA A 147 5.09 15.40 19.26
CA ALA A 147 6.08 16.10 20.09
C ALA A 147 6.99 15.15 20.88
N GLY A 148 6.48 13.96 21.23
CA GLY A 148 7.27 12.88 21.86
C GLY A 148 8.09 12.02 20.90
N GLY A 149 8.16 12.36 19.61
CA GLY A 149 8.88 11.61 18.57
C GLY A 149 8.13 10.38 18.04
N GLU A 150 7.00 10.01 18.65
CA GLU A 150 6.18 8.89 18.22
C GLU A 150 5.18 9.28 17.14
N ARG A 151 5.00 8.39 16.16
CA ARG A 151 4.01 8.60 15.10
C ARG A 151 2.59 8.58 15.68
N PRO A 152 1.78 9.62 15.44
CA PRO A 152 0.41 9.69 15.98
C PRO A 152 -0.46 8.50 15.58
N THR A 153 -1.18 7.95 16.56
CA THR A 153 -2.19 6.92 16.29
C THR A 153 -3.42 7.51 15.59
N ARG A 154 -4.13 6.68 14.82
CA ARG A 154 -5.38 7.10 14.15
C ARG A 154 -6.42 7.59 15.15
N GLY A 155 -6.55 6.92 16.29
CA GLY A 155 -7.50 7.29 17.33
C GLY A 155 -7.20 8.67 17.93
N ALA A 156 -5.92 8.92 18.27
CA ALA A 156 -5.49 10.20 18.81
C ALA A 156 -5.70 11.35 17.81
N LEU A 157 -5.33 11.13 16.54
CA LEU A 157 -5.50 12.14 15.48
C LEU A 157 -6.99 12.48 15.25
N ALA A 158 -7.86 11.47 15.23
CA ALA A 158 -9.31 11.69 15.10
C ALA A 158 -9.91 12.42 16.31
N ALA A 159 -9.50 12.04 17.53
CA ALA A 159 -10.00 12.65 18.76
C ALA A 159 -9.58 14.13 18.87
N LEU A 160 -8.35 14.46 18.48
CA LEU A 160 -7.85 15.83 18.56
C LEU A 160 -8.41 16.72 17.44
N LEU A 161 -8.60 16.18 16.22
CA LEU A 161 -9.34 16.88 15.16
C LEU A 161 -10.79 17.21 15.58
N LYS A 162 -11.46 16.27 16.25
CA LYS A 162 -12.83 16.49 16.73
C LYS A 162 -12.89 17.53 17.85
N SER A 163 -12.01 17.42 18.85
CA SER A 163 -12.03 18.30 20.02
C SER A 163 -11.55 19.73 19.72
N ARG A 164 -10.52 19.88 18.87
CA ARG A 164 -9.93 21.18 18.55
C ARG A 164 -10.65 21.89 17.39
N PHE A 165 -11.07 21.15 16.37
CA PHE A 165 -11.59 21.73 15.12
C PHE A 165 -13.04 21.32 14.82
N GLY A 166 -13.69 20.56 15.69
CA GLY A 166 -15.06 20.07 15.46
C GLY A 166 -15.18 19.09 14.28
N ARG A 167 -14.07 18.60 13.72
CA ARG A 167 -14.08 17.72 12.54
C ARG A 167 -14.31 16.26 12.91
N SER A 168 -15.39 15.70 12.40
CA SER A 168 -15.63 14.26 12.46
C SER A 168 -15.19 13.60 11.15
N VAL A 169 -14.15 12.77 11.23
CA VAL A 169 -13.57 12.04 10.09
C VAL A 169 -13.60 10.53 10.35
N THR A 170 -13.86 9.76 9.30
CA THR A 170 -13.90 8.30 9.39
C THR A 170 -12.48 7.72 9.58
N PRO A 171 -12.34 6.49 10.12
CA PRO A 171 -11.02 5.88 10.32
C PRO A 171 -10.17 5.79 9.05
N SER A 172 -10.80 5.60 7.88
CA SER A 172 -10.11 5.56 6.59
C SER A 172 -9.66 6.94 6.12
N GLN A 173 -10.44 7.99 6.40
CA GLN A 173 -10.06 9.38 6.12
C GLN A 173 -8.89 9.81 7.01
N VAL A 174 -8.92 9.46 8.30
CA VAL A 174 -7.84 9.76 9.25
C VAL A 174 -6.52 9.14 8.80
N GLN A 175 -6.55 7.89 8.34
CA GLN A 175 -5.36 7.24 7.78
C GLN A 175 -4.83 8.02 6.57
N LYS A 176 -5.70 8.39 5.61
CA LYS A 176 -5.30 9.17 4.44
C LYS A 176 -4.77 10.56 4.79
N LEU A 177 -5.37 11.23 5.79
CA LEU A 177 -4.90 12.54 6.25
C LEU A 177 -3.48 12.42 6.81
N ARG A 178 -3.23 11.42 7.66
CA ARG A 178 -1.90 11.16 8.20
C ARG A 178 -0.88 10.88 7.09
N ASP A 179 -1.22 9.99 6.16
CA ASP A 179 -0.31 9.63 5.06
C ASP A 179 0.00 10.83 4.15
N HIS A 180 -0.99 11.70 3.89
CA HIS A 180 -0.74 12.93 3.12
C HIS A 180 0.09 13.96 3.89
N VAL A 181 -0.11 14.12 5.21
CA VAL A 181 0.73 15.01 6.02
C VAL A 181 2.19 14.56 5.97
N GLU A 182 2.43 13.26 6.12
CA GLU A 182 3.77 12.68 6.02
C GLU A 182 4.35 12.84 4.61
N ALA A 183 3.54 12.65 3.56
CA ALA A 183 3.97 12.86 2.18
C ALA A 183 4.31 14.33 1.88
N PHE A 184 3.55 15.29 2.41
CA PHE A 184 3.82 16.72 2.27
C PHE A 184 5.02 17.20 3.08
N ALA A 185 5.42 16.44 4.10
CA ALA A 185 6.61 16.69 4.90
C ALA A 185 7.86 15.97 4.35
N ALA A 186 7.71 15.12 3.33
CA ALA A 186 8.84 14.52 2.63
C ALA A 186 9.70 15.60 1.92
N PRO A 187 10.99 15.32 1.64
CA PRO A 187 11.87 16.25 0.95
C PRO A 187 11.24 16.79 -0.35
N GLY A 188 11.25 18.12 -0.52
CA GLY A 188 10.63 18.81 -1.66
C GLY A 188 9.12 19.10 -1.50
N GLY A 189 8.50 18.62 -0.42
CA GLY A 189 7.13 18.94 -0.05
C GLY A 189 6.97 20.32 0.62
N PRO A 190 5.73 20.82 0.73
CA PRO A 190 5.44 22.15 1.30
C PRO A 190 5.80 22.28 2.78
N TRP A 191 5.91 21.16 3.50
CA TRP A 191 6.20 21.13 4.93
C TRP A 191 7.49 20.39 5.25
N ALA A 192 8.40 20.27 4.26
CA ALA A 192 9.71 19.70 4.51
C ALA A 192 10.49 20.53 5.56
N PRO A 193 11.28 19.90 6.44
CA PRO A 193 12.15 20.61 7.38
C PRO A 193 13.09 21.58 6.64
N GLY A 194 13.22 22.81 7.14
CA GLY A 194 14.06 23.84 6.52
C GLY A 194 13.38 24.72 5.47
N VAL A 195 12.10 24.50 5.18
CA VAL A 195 11.28 25.45 4.41
C VAL A 195 10.93 26.63 5.33
N THR A 196 11.77 27.66 5.34
CA THR A 196 11.45 28.93 6.00
C THR A 196 10.41 29.68 5.14
N ALA A 197 9.43 30.29 5.80
CA ALA A 197 8.31 31.00 5.19
C ALA A 197 8.69 32.29 4.45
N THR A 198 9.92 32.41 3.96
CA THR A 198 10.37 33.49 3.10
C THR A 198 10.09 33.08 1.66
N PRO A 199 9.06 33.62 1.00
CA PRO A 199 8.89 33.37 -0.43
C PRO A 199 10.13 33.89 -1.14
N ALA A 200 10.92 32.97 -1.71
CA ALA A 200 12.00 33.36 -2.60
C ALA A 200 11.43 34.28 -3.69
N PRO A 201 12.05 35.44 -3.99
CA PRO A 201 11.56 36.34 -5.02
C PRO A 201 11.49 35.56 -6.33
N VAL A 202 10.33 35.66 -6.98
CA VAL A 202 10.11 35.14 -8.32
C VAL A 202 11.19 35.75 -9.20
N ARG A 203 12.18 34.96 -9.60
CA ARG A 203 13.08 35.34 -10.69
C ARG A 203 12.23 35.36 -11.95
N THR A 204 11.66 36.51 -12.28
CA THR A 204 11.21 36.80 -13.63
C THR A 204 12.45 36.66 -14.50
N LYS A 205 12.46 35.62 -15.32
CA LYS A 205 13.41 35.49 -16.41
C LYS A 205 12.99 36.52 -17.46
N ASP A 206 13.33 37.78 -17.21
CA ASP A 206 13.36 38.79 -18.26
C ASP A 206 14.44 38.34 -19.24
N ALA A 207 14.01 37.57 -20.24
CA ALA A 207 14.77 37.36 -21.45
C ALA A 207 14.82 38.72 -22.16
N ALA A 208 15.80 39.53 -21.77
CA ALA A 208 16.25 40.69 -22.50
C ALA A 208 16.47 40.26 -23.95
N LYS A 209 15.58 40.66 -24.84
CA LYS A 209 15.88 40.75 -26.26
C LYS A 209 16.98 41.81 -26.36
N ALA A 210 18.18 41.35 -26.70
CA ALA A 210 19.22 42.23 -27.16
C ALA A 210 18.75 42.86 -28.48
N ASP A 211 18.41 44.15 -28.43
CA ASP A 211 18.34 45.00 -29.61
C ASP A 211 19.76 45.18 -30.13
N THR A 212 20.16 44.32 -31.06
CA THR A 212 21.24 44.61 -32.00
C THR A 212 20.61 45.13 -33.27
N ASP A 213 20.51 46.46 -33.39
CA ASP A 213 20.53 47.14 -34.69
C ASP A 213 20.87 48.62 -34.48
N SER A 214 22.16 48.88 -34.39
CA SER A 214 22.74 50.20 -34.61
C SER A 214 23.86 50.03 -35.62
N HIS A 215 23.58 50.36 -36.88
CA HIS A 215 24.47 51.10 -37.77
C HIS A 215 23.86 51.18 -39.18
N ALA A 216 23.58 52.41 -39.62
CA ALA A 216 24.02 53.01 -40.88
C ALA A 216 22.93 53.86 -41.53
N SER A 217 23.05 55.18 -41.37
CA SER A 217 22.73 56.11 -42.46
C SER A 217 23.60 57.35 -42.31
N ARG A 218 24.79 57.20 -42.90
CA ARG A 218 25.62 58.26 -43.42
C ARG A 218 24.82 59.02 -44.49
N ARG A 219 24.55 60.31 -44.28
CA ARG A 219 24.56 61.29 -45.36
C ARG A 219 24.72 62.70 -44.80
N GLU A 220 25.91 63.24 -45.05
CA GLU A 220 26.29 64.63 -44.90
C GLU A 220 25.50 65.52 -45.87
N SER A 221 24.98 66.62 -45.33
CA SER A 221 25.17 68.01 -45.76
C SER A 221 25.29 68.32 -47.27
N ARG A 222 24.24 68.92 -47.84
CA ARG A 222 24.16 70.33 -48.32
C ARG A 222 22.98 70.53 -49.26
#